data_AF-Q6YI73-F1
#
_entry.id   AF-Q6YI73-F1
#
_cell.length_a   1.000
_cell.length_b   1.000
_cell.length_c   1.000
_cell.angle_alpha   90.00
_cell.angle_beta   90.00
_cell.angle_gamma   90.00
#
_symmetry.space_group_name_H-M   'P 1'
#
loop_
_entity.id
_entity.type
_entity.pdbx_description
1 polymer ?
#
loop_
_entity_poly.entity_id
_entity_poly.type
_entity_poly.pdbx_seq_one_letter_code
_entity_poly.pdbx_strand_id
1 'polypeptide(L)'
;ILDFTKVMEAKWFEFPQMLIPGVDYDFVITPTLLFLMVPIAIVTISEHIGHQLVLGRIVGRDYIKNPGLNRSLLGDGLGTLISGLVGGPPKTTYGENIGVLALTRVYSVYVILGAAVFAIAFSFLGKVMALIATIPTAVLGGVSILLFGIIASSGLRMLVDHKIDFGSQRNLVIASVILVIGIGGASIEFSDTFQIEGMALAAIIGVILNLVLPGRTNESLVDEKE
;
A
#
# COMPACT_ATOMS: atom_id res chain seq x y z
N ILE A 1 23.28 19.20 -14.94
CA ILE A 1 21.86 18.87 -14.66
C ILE A 1 21.70 17.36 -14.43
N LEU A 2 22.40 16.50 -15.19
CA LEU A 2 22.57 15.08 -14.89
C LEU A 2 24.05 14.71 -14.94
N ASP A 3 24.55 14.00 -13.92
CA ASP A 3 25.92 13.47 -13.86
C ASP A 3 25.85 11.94 -13.98
N PHE A 4 26.40 11.42 -15.08
CA PHE A 4 26.42 9.99 -15.40
C PHE A 4 27.72 9.30 -14.99
N THR A 5 28.65 10.00 -14.34
CA THR A 5 29.93 9.44 -13.90
C THR A 5 29.72 8.20 -13.02
N LYS A 6 28.76 8.27 -12.09
CA LYS A 6 28.35 7.13 -11.25
C LYS A 6 27.84 5.93 -12.06
N VAL A 7 27.16 6.18 -13.18
CA VAL A 7 26.72 5.10 -14.09
C VAL A 7 27.90 4.49 -14.80
N MET A 8 28.90 5.27 -15.21
CA MET A 8 30.12 4.75 -15.85
C MET A 8 31.01 3.95 -14.89
N GLU A 9 31.05 4.32 -13.61
CA GLU A 9 31.86 3.65 -12.58
C GLU A 9 31.17 2.42 -11.96
N ALA A 10 29.84 2.38 -11.96
CA ALA A 10 29.09 1.27 -11.37
C ALA A 10 29.42 -0.08 -12.02
N LYS A 11 29.39 -1.17 -11.25
CA LYS A 11 29.62 -2.51 -11.79
C LYS A 11 28.41 -2.97 -12.60
N TRP A 12 28.65 -3.85 -13.58
CA TRP A 12 27.56 -4.50 -14.32
C TRP A 12 26.75 -5.42 -13.41
N PHE A 13 27.43 -6.14 -12.52
CA PHE A 13 26.80 -6.99 -11.52
C PHE A 13 27.24 -6.55 -10.13
N GLU A 14 26.28 -6.35 -9.24
CA GLU A 14 26.47 -5.95 -7.85
C GLU A 14 25.41 -6.61 -6.99
N PHE A 15 25.79 -7.08 -5.81
CA PHE A 15 24.82 -7.69 -4.89
C PHE A 15 24.04 -6.58 -4.17
N PRO A 16 22.69 -6.62 -4.11
CA PRO A 16 21.91 -5.63 -3.38
C PRO A 16 22.34 -5.56 -1.92
N GLN A 17 22.47 -4.35 -1.38
CA GLN A 17 22.74 -4.19 0.05
C GLN A 17 21.55 -4.71 0.85
N MET A 18 21.80 -5.67 1.73
CA MET A 18 20.83 -6.21 2.67
C MET A 18 21.19 -5.73 4.08
N LEU A 19 20.18 -5.51 4.91
CA LEU A 19 20.36 -5.26 6.34
C LEU A 19 19.69 -6.40 7.09
N ILE A 20 20.47 -7.38 7.51
CA ILE A 20 20.01 -8.61 8.14
C ILE A 20 19.95 -8.37 9.66
N PRO A 21 18.75 -8.44 10.27
CA PRO A 21 18.61 -8.29 11.71
C PRO A 21 19.39 -9.37 12.47
N GLY A 22 20.18 -8.97 13.47
CA GLY A 22 21.03 -9.85 14.27
C GLY A 22 22.41 -10.14 13.66
N VAL A 23 22.65 -9.69 12.42
CA VAL A 23 23.99 -9.75 11.78
C VAL A 23 24.53 -8.34 11.60
N ASP A 24 23.78 -7.46 10.95
CA ASP A 24 24.21 -6.09 10.64
C ASP A 24 23.85 -5.10 11.75
N TYR A 25 22.87 -5.44 12.60
CA TYR A 25 22.44 -4.64 13.75
C TYR A 25 21.80 -5.52 14.83
N ASP A 26 21.74 -5.00 16.07
CA ASP A 26 21.14 -5.72 17.19
C ASP A 26 19.64 -5.95 16.96
N PHE A 27 19.25 -7.22 16.93
CA PHE A 27 17.85 -7.59 16.78
C PHE A 27 17.12 -7.43 18.12
N VAL A 28 16.50 -6.28 18.32
CA VAL A 28 15.72 -5.98 19.52
C VAL A 28 14.25 -5.81 19.15
N ILE A 29 13.39 -6.61 19.77
CA ILE A 29 11.93 -6.43 19.71
C ILE A 29 11.50 -5.75 20.99
N THR A 30 11.23 -4.45 20.91
CA THR A 30 10.71 -3.66 22.02
C THR A 30 9.19 -3.50 21.87
N PRO A 31 8.41 -3.48 22.97
CA PRO A 31 6.98 -3.16 22.90
C PRO A 31 6.67 -1.87 22.12
N THR A 32 7.51 -0.84 22.25
CA THR A 32 7.39 0.41 21.49
C THR A 32 7.41 0.20 19.97
N LEU A 33 8.31 -0.65 19.45
CA LEU A 33 8.39 -0.96 18.02
C LEU A 33 7.14 -1.71 17.55
N LEU A 34 6.64 -2.64 18.36
CA LEU A 34 5.38 -3.35 18.08
C LEU A 34 4.21 -2.36 18.00
N PHE A 35 4.08 -1.44 18.97
CA PHE A 35 3.01 -0.45 18.98
C PHE A 35 3.10 0.54 17.81
N LEU A 36 4.30 0.93 17.38
CA LEU A 36 4.51 1.75 16.19
C LEU A 36 4.05 1.06 14.89
N MET A 37 4.17 -0.27 14.82
CA MET A 37 3.77 -1.03 13.63
C MET A 37 2.26 -1.27 13.55
N VAL A 38 1.53 -1.23 14.67
CA VAL A 38 0.07 -1.48 14.68
C VAL A 38 -0.70 -0.51 13.77
N PRO A 39 -0.54 0.82 13.88
CA PRO A 39 -1.23 1.75 12.98
C PRO A 39 -0.85 1.56 11.51
N ILE A 40 0.43 1.26 11.21
CA ILE A 40 0.90 0.99 9.85
C ILE A 40 0.18 -0.25 9.28
N ALA A 41 0.10 -1.32 10.06
CA ALA A 41 -0.57 -2.55 9.65
C ALA A 41 -2.08 -2.34 9.39
N ILE A 42 -2.76 -1.50 10.17
CA ILE A 42 -4.18 -1.18 9.94
C ILE A 42 -4.37 -0.49 8.58
N VAL A 43 -3.47 0.44 8.23
CA VAL A 43 -3.52 1.13 6.94
C VAL A 43 -3.29 0.16 5.79
N THR A 44 -2.24 -0.66 5.85
CA THR A 44 -1.91 -1.59 4.76
C THR A 44 -2.97 -2.68 4.58
N ILE A 45 -3.57 -3.18 5.67
CA ILE A 45 -4.68 -4.14 5.58
C ILE A 45 -5.89 -3.50 4.90
N SER A 46 -6.24 -2.26 5.27
CA SER A 46 -7.38 -1.54 4.68
C SER A 46 -7.15 -1.27 3.19
N GLU A 47 -5.93 -0.86 2.83
CA GLU A 47 -5.51 -0.66 1.45
C GLU A 47 -5.57 -1.96 0.64
N HIS A 48 -5.02 -3.06 1.19
CA HIS A 48 -5.03 -4.36 0.55
C HIS A 48 -6.45 -4.88 0.28
N ILE A 49 -7.36 -4.73 1.24
CA ILE A 49 -8.77 -5.08 1.05
C ILE A 49 -9.38 -4.26 -0.09
N GLY A 50 -9.15 -2.94 -0.11
CA GLY A 50 -9.61 -2.06 -1.18
C GLY A 50 -9.10 -2.50 -2.55
N HIS A 51 -7.81 -2.83 -2.66
CA HIS A 51 -7.20 -3.35 -3.88
C HIS A 51 -7.81 -4.68 -4.34
N GLN A 52 -8.09 -5.62 -3.43
CA GLN A 52 -8.74 -6.87 -3.79
C GLN A 52 -10.17 -6.66 -4.31
N LEU A 53 -10.93 -5.74 -3.72
CA LEU A 53 -12.29 -5.40 -4.19
C LEU A 53 -12.28 -4.76 -5.59
N VAL A 54 -11.36 -3.82 -5.83
CA VAL A 54 -11.22 -3.17 -7.14
C VAL A 54 -10.74 -4.17 -8.20
N LEU A 55 -9.74 -4.98 -7.87
CA LEU A 55 -9.23 -6.03 -8.75
C LEU A 55 -10.33 -7.06 -9.09
N GLY A 56 -11.09 -7.52 -8.10
CA GLY A 56 -12.17 -8.48 -8.31
C GLY A 56 -13.24 -7.97 -9.27
N ARG A 57 -13.60 -6.68 -9.18
CA ARG A 57 -14.52 -6.03 -10.12
C ARG A 57 -13.96 -5.91 -11.53
N ILE A 58 -12.68 -5.55 -11.67
CA ILE A 58 -12.03 -5.42 -12.98
C ILE A 58 -11.94 -6.79 -13.68
N VAL A 59 -11.61 -7.85 -12.94
CA VAL A 59 -11.45 -9.20 -13.50
C VAL A 59 -12.79 -9.94 -13.61
N GLY A 60 -13.83 -9.48 -12.90
CA GLY A 60 -15.14 -10.15 -12.83
C GLY A 60 -15.10 -11.42 -11.98
N ARG A 61 -14.30 -11.44 -10.91
CA ARG A 61 -14.16 -12.58 -9.98
C ARG A 61 -14.09 -12.11 -8.53
N ASP A 62 -14.80 -12.81 -7.65
CA ASP A 62 -14.74 -12.54 -6.22
C ASP A 62 -13.52 -13.20 -5.56
N TYR A 63 -12.43 -12.43 -5.48
CA TYR A 63 -11.19 -12.85 -4.80
C TYR A 63 -11.28 -12.84 -3.28
N ILE A 64 -12.25 -12.12 -2.70
CA ILE A 64 -12.50 -12.10 -1.26
C ILE A 64 -13.01 -13.48 -0.82
N LYS A 65 -13.88 -14.09 -1.63
CA LYS A 65 -14.38 -15.46 -1.42
C LYS A 65 -13.42 -16.54 -1.93
N ASN A 66 -12.94 -16.43 -3.16
CA ASN A 66 -12.07 -17.42 -3.80
C ASN A 66 -10.94 -16.75 -4.61
N PRO A 67 -9.67 -16.87 -4.21
CA PRO A 67 -9.10 -17.90 -3.32
C PRO A 67 -9.24 -17.60 -1.82
N GLY A 68 -9.77 -16.43 -1.45
CA GLY A 68 -10.00 -16.03 -0.07
C GLY A 68 -9.11 -14.86 0.35
N LEU A 69 -9.70 -13.86 1.01
CA LEU A 69 -8.97 -12.70 1.56
C LEU A 69 -7.87 -13.13 2.54
N ASN A 70 -8.10 -14.18 3.32
CA ASN A 70 -7.12 -14.77 4.23
C ASN A 70 -5.83 -15.20 3.53
N ARG A 71 -5.92 -15.83 2.35
CA ARG A 71 -4.75 -16.25 1.58
C ARG A 71 -4.00 -15.06 1.00
N SER A 72 -4.75 -14.07 0.53
CA SER A 72 -4.17 -12.85 -0.04
C SER A 72 -3.42 -12.04 1.02
N LEU A 73 -4.04 -11.82 2.20
CA LEU A 73 -3.41 -11.15 3.34
C LEU A 73 -2.22 -11.93 3.90
N LEU A 74 -2.30 -13.26 3.93
CA LEU A 74 -1.15 -14.08 4.33
C LEU A 74 0.03 -13.90 3.37
N GLY A 75 -0.22 -13.85 2.06
CA GLY A 75 0.82 -13.59 1.07
C GLY A 75 1.47 -12.22 1.25
N ASP A 76 0.67 -11.19 1.51
CA ASP A 76 1.14 -9.83 1.78
C ASP A 76 1.98 -9.75 3.07
N GLY A 77 1.49 -10.36 4.16
CA GLY A 77 2.20 -10.45 5.43
C GLY A 77 3.51 -11.23 5.33
N LEU A 78 3.54 -12.35 4.60
CA LEU A 78 4.76 -13.11 4.36
C LEU A 78 5.77 -12.33 3.51
N GLY A 79 5.29 -11.60 2.49
CA GLY A 79 6.14 -10.72 1.69
C GLY A 79 6.77 -9.61 2.52
N THR A 80 5.98 -8.98 3.40
CA THR A 80 6.45 -7.98 4.35
C THR A 80 7.44 -8.55 5.36
N LEU A 81 7.18 -9.76 5.88
CA LEU A 81 8.11 -10.45 6.78
C LEU A 81 9.46 -10.71 6.11
N ILE A 82 9.45 -11.30 4.90
CA ILE A 82 10.68 -11.57 4.14
C ILE A 82 11.42 -10.27 3.83
N SER A 83 10.69 -9.22 3.43
CA SER A 83 11.26 -7.89 3.19
C SER A 83 11.97 -7.36 4.44
N GLY A 84 11.31 -7.41 5.60
CA GLY A 84 11.89 -6.97 6.87
C GLY A 84 13.14 -7.77 7.29
N LEU A 85 13.19 -9.08 7.00
CA LEU A 85 14.35 -9.92 7.30
C LEU A 85 15.59 -9.60 6.45
N VAL A 86 15.41 -8.95 5.29
CA VAL A 86 16.52 -8.51 4.42
C VAL A 86 16.74 -6.99 4.47
N GLY A 87 16.07 -6.29 5.39
CA GLY A 87 16.20 -4.85 5.58
C GLY A 87 15.33 -3.98 4.66
N GLY A 88 14.39 -4.60 3.96
CA GLY A 88 13.43 -3.93 3.11
C GLY A 88 12.24 -3.34 3.88
N PRO A 89 11.55 -2.33 3.31
CA PRO A 89 10.38 -1.71 3.94
C PRO A 89 9.15 -2.64 3.89
N PRO A 90 8.09 -2.35 4.67
CA PRO A 90 6.78 -2.99 4.53
C PRO A 90 6.28 -2.92 3.08
N LYS A 91 5.54 -3.96 2.67
CA LYS A 91 5.01 -4.10 1.31
C LYS A 91 3.48 -4.12 1.37
N THR A 92 2.87 -3.76 0.25
CA THR A 92 1.43 -3.85 0.00
C THR A 92 1.21 -4.08 -1.50
N THR A 93 -0.02 -4.37 -1.89
CA THR A 93 -0.42 -4.46 -3.29
C THR A 93 -0.44 -3.06 -3.94
N TYR A 94 -0.09 -2.95 -5.22
CA TYR A 94 -0.02 -1.66 -5.93
C TYR A 94 -1.29 -1.40 -6.75
N GLY A 95 -2.01 -0.33 -6.40
CA GLY A 95 -3.21 0.13 -7.13
C GLY A 95 -2.91 0.57 -8.55
N GLU A 96 -1.71 1.07 -8.81
CA GLU A 96 -1.25 1.51 -10.13
C GLU A 96 -1.13 0.32 -11.08
N ASN A 97 -0.64 -0.82 -10.59
CA ASN A 97 -0.60 -2.07 -11.36
C ASN A 97 -2.01 -2.56 -11.67
N ILE A 98 -2.96 -2.44 -10.73
CA ILE A 98 -4.38 -2.76 -10.97
C ILE A 98 -4.95 -1.86 -12.08
N GLY A 99 -4.56 -0.59 -12.14
CA GLY A 99 -4.89 0.32 -13.23
C GLY A 99 -4.38 -0.16 -14.59
N VAL A 100 -3.14 -0.66 -14.67
CA VAL A 100 -2.58 -1.26 -15.89
C VAL A 100 -3.38 -2.49 -16.31
N LEU A 101 -3.79 -3.34 -15.36
CA LEU A 101 -4.64 -4.51 -15.63
C LEU A 101 -6.00 -4.08 -16.21
N ALA A 102 -6.62 -3.03 -15.66
CA ALA A 102 -7.88 -2.50 -16.16
C ALA A 102 -7.81 -2.00 -17.61
N LEU A 103 -6.70 -1.36 -17.98
CA LEU A 103 -6.47 -0.82 -19.32
C LEU A 103 -6.08 -1.90 -20.33
N THR A 104 -5.13 -2.77 -19.97
CA THR A 104 -4.57 -3.78 -20.87
C THR A 104 -5.45 -5.02 -21.01
N ARG A 105 -6.33 -5.26 -20.03
CA ARG A 105 -7.13 -6.49 -19.89
C ARG A 105 -6.28 -7.77 -19.86
N VAL A 106 -5.02 -7.66 -19.44
CA VAL A 106 -4.11 -8.79 -19.27
C VAL A 106 -4.05 -9.16 -17.79
N TYR A 107 -4.81 -10.18 -17.39
CA TYR A 107 -4.92 -10.64 -15.99
C TYR A 107 -4.07 -11.89 -15.68
N SER A 108 -3.06 -12.15 -16.50
CA SER A 108 -2.21 -13.33 -16.36
C SER A 108 -1.23 -13.20 -15.20
N VAL A 109 -1.30 -14.11 -14.23
CA VAL A 109 -0.34 -14.20 -13.11
C VAL A 109 1.11 -14.40 -13.59
N TYR A 110 1.30 -15.01 -14.76
CA TYR A 110 2.62 -15.23 -15.34
C TYR A 110 3.29 -13.93 -15.80
N VAL A 111 2.51 -12.92 -16.20
CA VAL A 111 3.04 -11.60 -16.54
C VAL A 111 3.57 -10.91 -15.28
N ILE A 112 2.84 -11.03 -14.16
CA ILE A 112 3.27 -10.50 -12.87
C ILE A 112 4.51 -11.25 -12.36
N LEU A 113 4.56 -12.58 -12.51
CA LEU A 113 5.74 -13.36 -12.16
C LEU A 113 6.96 -12.96 -12.99
N GLY A 114 6.78 -12.77 -14.31
CA GLY A 114 7.84 -12.27 -15.19
C GLY A 114 8.36 -10.90 -14.75
N ALA A 115 7.46 -9.98 -14.42
CA ALA A 115 7.84 -8.67 -13.88
C ALA A 115 8.64 -8.79 -12.56
N ALA A 116 8.24 -9.69 -11.65
CA ALA A 116 8.98 -9.95 -10.42
C ALA A 116 10.38 -10.51 -10.69
N VAL A 117 10.52 -11.46 -11.64
CA VAL A 117 11.82 -11.99 -12.04
C VAL A 117 12.72 -10.90 -12.65
N PHE A 118 12.17 -10.04 -13.50
CA PHE A 118 12.91 -8.90 -14.04
C PHE A 118 13.33 -7.92 -12.95
N ALA A 119 12.46 -7.60 -12.00
CA ALA A 119 12.78 -6.73 -10.87
C ALA A 119 13.92 -7.31 -10.02
N ILE A 120 13.88 -8.62 -9.74
CA ILE A 120 14.97 -9.32 -9.06
C ILE A 120 16.24 -9.26 -9.89
N ALA A 121 16.20 -9.58 -11.18
CA ALA A 121 17.38 -9.53 -12.04
C ALA A 121 18.00 -8.12 -12.10
N PHE A 122 17.17 -7.09 -12.21
CA PHE A 122 17.61 -5.70 -12.25
C PHE A 122 18.22 -5.23 -10.94
N SER A 123 17.80 -5.76 -9.77
CA SER A 123 18.44 -5.39 -8.50
C SER A 123 19.93 -5.76 -8.46
N PHE A 124 20.35 -6.78 -9.22
CA PHE A 124 21.75 -7.14 -9.35
C PHE A 124 22.51 -6.35 -10.42
N LEU A 125 21.84 -5.55 -11.24
CA LEU A 125 22.48 -4.77 -12.30
C LEU A 125 22.88 -3.39 -11.77
N GLY A 126 24.11 -3.27 -11.26
CA GLY A 126 24.61 -2.03 -10.65
C GLY A 126 24.52 -0.81 -11.57
N LYS A 127 24.73 -0.99 -12.88
CA LYS A 127 24.51 0.05 -13.90
C LYS A 127 23.07 0.58 -13.94
N VAL A 128 22.09 -0.33 -13.86
CA VAL A 128 20.66 0.03 -13.88
C VAL A 128 20.30 0.76 -12.60
N MET A 129 20.77 0.29 -11.45
CA MET A 129 20.57 0.98 -10.17
C MET A 129 21.20 2.37 -10.16
N ALA A 130 22.42 2.50 -10.68
CA ALA A 130 23.10 3.80 -10.82
C ALA A 130 22.33 4.74 -11.76
N LEU A 131 21.75 4.23 -12.85
CA LEU A 131 20.93 5.01 -13.76
C LEU A 131 19.66 5.52 -13.06
N ILE A 132 18.96 4.68 -12.31
CA ILE A 132 17.79 5.09 -11.52
C ILE A 132 18.18 6.18 -10.51
N ALA A 133 19.35 6.08 -9.88
CA ALA A 133 19.85 7.08 -8.96
C ALA A 133 20.19 8.43 -9.62
N THR A 134 20.31 8.49 -10.96
CA THR A 134 20.47 9.77 -11.68
C THR A 134 19.16 10.53 -11.89
N ILE A 135 17.99 9.90 -11.67
CA ILE A 135 16.69 10.54 -11.92
C ILE A 135 16.56 11.79 -11.04
N PRO A 136 16.29 12.99 -11.61
CA PRO A 136 16.18 14.21 -10.84
C PRO A 136 15.02 14.15 -9.84
N THR A 137 15.21 14.79 -8.68
CA THR A 137 14.18 14.88 -7.64
C THR A 137 12.89 15.52 -8.13
N ALA A 138 12.95 16.46 -9.07
CA ALA A 138 11.76 17.05 -9.71
C ALA A 138 10.93 16.02 -10.50
N VAL A 139 11.59 15.06 -11.17
CA VAL A 139 10.91 13.98 -11.89
C VAL A 139 10.32 12.98 -10.91
N LEU A 140 11.08 12.60 -9.88
CA LEU A 140 10.58 11.74 -8.80
C LEU A 140 9.37 12.37 -8.12
N GLY A 141 9.39 13.68 -7.84
CA GLY A 141 8.25 14.40 -7.30
C GLY A 141 7.02 14.36 -8.21
N GLY A 142 7.20 14.60 -9.51
CA GLY A 142 6.12 14.51 -10.49
C GLY A 142 5.51 13.12 -10.59
N VAL A 143 6.34 12.08 -10.63
CA VAL A 143 5.89 10.67 -10.62
C VAL A 143 5.16 10.36 -9.31
N SER A 144 5.69 10.76 -8.15
CA SER A 144 5.03 10.56 -6.86
C SER A 144 3.66 11.22 -6.78
N ILE A 145 3.51 12.46 -7.27
CA ILE A 145 2.21 13.16 -7.33
C ILE A 145 1.21 12.34 -8.18
N LEU A 146 1.65 11.83 -9.32
CA LEU A 146 0.80 11.01 -10.19
C LEU A 146 0.42 9.67 -9.52
N LEU A 147 1.37 8.97 -8.92
CA LEU A 147 1.14 7.69 -8.23
C LEU A 147 0.17 7.87 -7.06
N PHE A 148 0.44 8.82 -6.15
CA PHE A 148 -0.46 9.11 -5.03
C PHE A 148 -1.82 9.62 -5.49
N GLY A 149 -1.88 10.39 -6.57
CA GLY A 149 -3.14 10.84 -7.18
C GLY A 149 -3.98 9.68 -7.72
N ILE A 150 -3.36 8.65 -8.31
CA ILE A 150 -4.04 7.43 -8.76
C ILE A 150 -4.56 6.64 -7.56
N ILE A 151 -3.77 6.49 -6.50
CA ILE A 151 -4.20 5.81 -5.27
C ILE A 151 -5.42 6.51 -4.65
N ALA A 152 -5.37 7.83 -4.50
CA ALA A 152 -6.49 8.63 -3.99
C ALA A 152 -7.74 8.49 -4.87
N SER A 153 -7.58 8.54 -6.19
CA SER A 153 -8.66 8.36 -7.15
C SER A 153 -9.27 6.95 -7.11
N SER A 154 -8.46 5.92 -6.85
CA SER A 154 -8.90 4.54 -6.64
C SER A 154 -9.78 4.41 -5.39
N GLY A 155 -9.41 5.08 -4.30
CA GLY A 155 -10.23 5.18 -3.09
C GLY A 155 -11.60 5.82 -3.35
N LEU A 156 -11.64 6.93 -4.09
CA LEU A 156 -12.90 7.56 -4.50
C LEU A 156 -13.74 6.65 -5.40
N ARG A 157 -13.10 5.99 -6.38
CA ARG A 157 -13.76 5.02 -7.24
C ARG A 157 -14.39 3.89 -6.43
N MET A 158 -13.71 3.40 -5.39
CA MET A 158 -14.27 2.38 -4.52
C MET A 158 -15.58 2.82 -3.86
N LEU A 159 -15.71 4.08 -3.42
CA LEU A 159 -16.94 4.63 -2.86
C LEU A 159 -18.07 4.70 -3.89
N VAL A 160 -17.74 5.11 -5.13
CA VAL A 160 -18.71 5.21 -6.23
C VAL A 160 -19.18 3.84 -6.67
N ASP A 161 -18.25 2.90 -6.88
CA ASP A 161 -18.57 1.55 -7.36
C ASP A 161 -19.39 0.76 -6.32
N HIS A 162 -19.24 1.06 -5.01
CA HIS A 162 -20.09 0.50 -3.95
C HIS A 162 -21.34 1.35 -3.66
N LYS A 163 -21.61 2.37 -4.48
CA LYS A 163 -22.80 3.22 -4.40
C LYS A 163 -23.03 3.80 -2.99
N ILE A 164 -21.96 4.23 -2.33
CA ILE A 164 -22.05 4.82 -0.99
C ILE A 164 -22.92 6.09 -1.07
N ASP A 165 -24.05 6.08 -0.35
CA ASP A 165 -24.96 7.23 -0.30
C ASP A 165 -24.40 8.32 0.63
N PHE A 166 -23.96 9.42 0.03
CA PHE A 166 -23.52 10.63 0.74
C PHE A 166 -24.69 11.57 1.13
N GLY A 167 -25.93 11.27 0.72
CA GLY A 167 -27.13 11.89 1.27
C GLY A 167 -27.38 11.47 2.71
N SER A 168 -26.92 10.27 3.10
CA SER A 168 -26.85 9.85 4.50
C SER A 168 -25.84 10.69 5.27
N GLN A 169 -26.34 11.46 6.26
CA GLN A 169 -25.52 12.29 7.14
C GLN A 169 -24.42 11.49 7.84
N ARG A 170 -24.66 10.20 8.15
CA ARG A 170 -23.68 9.30 8.74
C ARG A 170 -22.45 9.12 7.85
N ASN A 171 -22.66 8.76 6.59
CA ASN A 171 -21.57 8.51 5.64
C ASN A 171 -20.82 9.80 5.30
N LEU A 172 -21.56 10.91 5.15
CA LEU A 172 -20.98 12.23 4.90
C LEU A 172 -20.06 12.67 6.04
N VAL A 173 -20.48 12.48 7.30
CA VAL A 173 -19.67 12.81 8.49
C VAL A 173 -18.40 11.96 8.55
N ILE A 174 -18.53 10.63 8.39
CA ILE A 174 -17.38 9.72 8.43
C ILE A 174 -16.34 10.11 7.38
N ALA A 175 -16.78 10.28 6.12
CA ALA A 175 -15.88 10.63 5.02
C ALA A 175 -15.23 12.01 5.23
N SER A 176 -15.99 13.00 5.68
CA SER A 176 -15.47 14.36 5.94
C SER A 176 -14.38 14.34 7.01
N VAL A 177 -14.58 13.61 8.11
CA VAL A 177 -13.58 13.51 9.18
C VAL A 177 -12.33 12.80 8.68
N ILE A 178 -12.47 11.68 7.95
CA ILE A 178 -11.33 10.96 7.37
C ILE A 178 -10.53 11.87 6.44
N LEU A 179 -11.20 12.63 5.56
CA LEU A 179 -10.54 13.54 4.63
C LEU A 179 -9.80 14.66 5.34
N VAL A 180 -10.44 15.32 6.32
CA VAL A 180 -9.83 16.43 7.06
C VAL A 180 -8.62 15.96 7.86
N ILE A 181 -8.72 14.82 8.55
CA ILE A 181 -7.63 14.28 9.37
C ILE A 181 -6.48 13.78 8.48
N GLY A 182 -6.81 13.04 7.41
CA GLY A 182 -5.83 12.44 6.52
C GLY A 182 -5.06 13.46 5.69
N ILE A 183 -5.74 14.45 5.11
CA ILE A 183 -5.13 15.49 4.26
C ILE A 183 -4.57 16.63 5.11
N GLY A 184 -5.24 16.98 6.20
CA GLY A 184 -4.88 18.10 7.06
C GLY A 184 -3.64 17.86 7.94
N GLY A 185 -3.06 16.66 7.91
CA GLY A 185 -1.83 16.35 8.65
C GLY A 185 -2.03 16.31 10.16
N ALA A 186 -3.23 15.97 10.62
CA ALA A 186 -3.49 15.84 12.04
C ALA A 186 -2.64 14.70 12.64
N SER A 187 -2.07 14.97 13.80
CA SER A 187 -1.30 14.00 14.60
C SER A 187 -1.82 13.97 16.03
N ILE A 188 -1.77 12.80 16.65
CA ILE A 188 -1.92 12.64 18.10
C ILE A 188 -0.60 12.10 18.62
N GLU A 189 0.07 12.92 19.42
CA GLU A 189 1.29 12.58 20.13
C GLU A 189 0.93 11.96 21.47
N PHE A 190 1.35 10.71 21.69
CA PHE A 190 1.19 10.02 22.97
C PHE A 190 2.50 10.05 23.77
N SER A 191 3.64 10.11 23.09
CA SER A 191 4.98 10.32 23.65
C SER A 191 5.93 10.86 22.58
N ASP A 192 7.14 11.28 22.97
CA ASP A 192 8.20 11.73 22.03
C ASP A 192 8.59 10.68 20.97
N THR A 193 8.21 9.42 21.17
CA THR A 193 8.55 8.30 20.27
C THR A 193 7.32 7.62 19.66
N PHE A 194 6.11 7.97 20.10
CA PHE A 194 4.87 7.36 19.64
C PHE A 194 3.87 8.45 19.27
N GLN A 195 3.77 8.69 17.97
CA GLN A 195 2.76 9.54 17.38
C GLN A 195 1.96 8.75 16.34
N ILE A 196 0.65 8.97 16.31
CA ILE A 196 -0.21 8.46 15.24
C ILE A 196 -0.64 9.66 14.40
N GLU A 197 -0.23 9.66 13.13
CA GLU A 197 -0.44 10.80 12.23
C GLU A 197 -1.03 10.39 10.89
N GLY A 198 -1.59 11.39 10.19
CA GLY A 198 -2.01 11.29 8.79
C GLY A 198 -2.98 10.14 8.52
N MET A 199 -2.62 9.29 7.56
CA MET A 199 -3.48 8.19 7.08
C MET A 199 -3.82 7.18 8.17
N ALA A 200 -2.89 6.89 9.08
CA ALA A 200 -3.12 5.92 10.15
C ALA A 200 -4.15 6.44 11.16
N LEU A 201 -4.04 7.71 11.55
CA LEU A 201 -5.01 8.36 12.42
C LEU A 201 -6.39 8.44 11.75
N ALA A 202 -6.43 8.83 10.47
CA ALA A 202 -7.66 8.91 9.69
C ALA A 202 -8.36 7.55 9.58
N ALA A 203 -7.62 6.46 9.33
CA ALA A 203 -8.16 5.12 9.25
C ALA A 203 -8.74 4.66 10.60
N ILE A 204 -8.01 4.85 11.70
CA ILE A 204 -8.47 4.47 13.04
C ILE A 204 -9.75 5.23 13.41
N ILE A 205 -9.76 6.55 13.22
CA ILE A 205 -10.95 7.36 13.52
C ILE A 205 -12.11 6.99 12.60
N GLY A 206 -11.86 6.72 11.33
CA GLY A 206 -12.87 6.24 10.39
C GLY A 206 -13.54 4.95 10.86
N VAL A 207 -12.74 3.97 11.32
CA VAL A 207 -13.24 2.72 11.89
C VAL A 207 -14.06 2.97 13.15
N ILE A 208 -13.55 3.80 14.08
CA ILE A 208 -14.25 4.14 15.32
C ILE A 208 -15.59 4.81 15.02
N LEU A 209 -15.62 5.81 14.15
CA LEU A 209 -16.86 6.51 13.77
C LEU A 209 -17.84 5.55 13.08
N ASN A 210 -17.36 4.65 12.22
CA ASN A 210 -18.19 3.64 11.60
C ASN A 210 -18.79 2.65 12.64
N LEU A 211 -18.11 2.38 13.75
CA LEU A 211 -18.62 1.51 14.81
C LEU A 211 -19.57 2.23 15.77
N VAL A 212 -19.29 3.48 16.11
CA VAL A 212 -20.02 4.26 17.13
C VAL A 212 -21.26 4.95 16.57
N LEU A 213 -21.22 5.45 15.33
CA LEU A 213 -22.35 6.20 14.77
C LEU A 213 -23.54 5.29 14.43
N PRO A 214 -24.76 5.63 14.88
CA PRO A 214 -25.96 4.85 14.65
C PRO A 214 -26.37 4.87 13.16
N GLY A 215 -27.20 3.92 12.74
CA GLY A 215 -27.66 3.81 11.35
C GLY A 215 -26.72 2.99 10.45
N ARG A 216 -26.03 2.00 11.02
CA ARG A 216 -25.24 1.03 10.26
C ARG A 216 -26.19 0.13 9.46
N THR A 217 -26.18 0.24 8.13
CA THR A 217 -26.84 -0.73 7.26
C THR A 217 -26.14 -2.07 7.44
N ASN A 218 -26.91 -3.11 7.72
CA ASN A 218 -26.42 -4.47 7.91
C ASN A 218 -26.19 -5.12 6.54
N GLU A 219 -25.43 -4.45 5.66
CA GLU A 219 -24.91 -5.08 4.44
C GLU A 219 -23.63 -5.81 4.85
N SER A 220 -23.78 -7.10 5.16
CA SER A 220 -22.65 -8.02 5.08
C SER A 220 -21.99 -7.83 3.72
N LEU A 221 -20.66 -7.81 3.67
CA LEU A 221 -19.84 -7.75 2.44
C LEU A 221 -19.97 -9.03 1.57
N VAL A 222 -21.12 -9.67 1.62
CA VAL A 222 -21.53 -10.86 0.88
C VAL A 222 -22.99 -10.62 0.55
N ASP A 223 -23.26 -10.02 -0.61
CA ASP A 223 -24.56 -10.22 -1.23
C ASP A 223 -24.62 -11.69 -1.65
N GLU A 224 -25.24 -12.49 -0.79
CA GLU A 224 -26.05 -13.60 -1.24
C GLU A 224 -27.12 -13.04 -2.19
N LYS A 225 -26.94 -13.22 -3.50
CA LYS A 225 -28.00 -13.67 -4.43
C LYS A 225 -27.51 -13.70 -5.88
N GLU A 226 -27.75 -14.87 -6.48
CA GLU A 226 -27.65 -15.30 -7.89
C GLU A 226 -26.27 -15.63 -8.46
#